data_AF-A0A7C9F863-F1
#
_entry.id   AF-A0A7C9F863-F1
#
_cell.length_a   1.000
_cell.length_b   1.000
_cell.length_c   1.000
_cell.angle_alpha   90.00
_cell.angle_beta   90.00
_cell.angle_gamma   90.00
#
_symmetry.space_group_name_H-M   'P 1'
#
loop_
_entity.id
_entity.type
_entity.pdbx_description
1 polymer ?
#
loop_
_entity_poly.entity_id
_entity_poly.type
_entity_poly.pdbx_seq_one_letter_code
_entity_poly.pdbx_strand_id
1 'polypeptide(L)'
;TIDGIKYVIDPGFCNMKSYNPRTGMDALQVTSISRASAKQRAGRAGRTGPGKCFRLYSAYSYQHELPEDAIPEMQRTNLANVVLTLKTLGINDMMKFDFMDPPSSDSLVKALELLYALGALNCQGELTKVGRRMSGLPLDPMLSKMIVASEKYKCSEEAITIAAMLSVGSSIFYRPKG
;
A
#
# COMPACT_ATOMS: atom_id res chain seq x y z
N THR A 1 19.33 -1.85 -11.75
CA THR A 1 19.24 -1.86 -13.23
C THR A 1 20.05 -3.03 -13.72
N ILE A 2 19.60 -3.78 -14.74
CA ILE A 2 20.37 -4.91 -15.27
C ILE A 2 21.00 -4.45 -16.57
N ASP A 3 22.31 -4.66 -16.69
CA ASP A 3 23.07 -4.26 -17.86
C ASP A 3 22.81 -5.21 -19.05
N GLY A 4 22.97 -4.71 -20.27
CA GLY A 4 22.85 -5.51 -21.49
C GLY A 4 21.42 -5.86 -21.94
N ILE A 5 20.37 -5.30 -21.33
CA ILE A 5 18.99 -5.51 -21.80
C ILE A 5 18.78 -4.84 -23.16
N LYS A 6 18.59 -5.66 -24.21
CA LYS A 6 18.20 -5.21 -25.56
C LYS A 6 16.76 -5.50 -25.94
N TYR A 7 16.10 -6.43 -25.23
CA TYR A 7 14.76 -6.88 -25.53
C TYR A 7 13.90 -6.84 -24.27
N VAL A 8 12.69 -6.28 -24.39
CA VAL A 8 11.68 -6.27 -23.34
C VAL A 8 10.40 -6.89 -23.89
N ILE A 9 9.78 -7.79 -23.12
CA ILE A 9 8.45 -8.32 -23.39
C ILE A 9 7.51 -7.70 -22.36
N ASP A 10 6.50 -6.96 -22.83
CA ASP A 10 5.56 -6.24 -22.00
C ASP A 10 4.15 -6.83 -22.13
N PRO A 11 3.68 -7.60 -21.12
CA PRO A 11 2.33 -8.15 -21.13
C PRO A 11 1.25 -7.11 -20.83
N GLY A 12 1.60 -5.89 -20.40
CA GLY A 12 0.61 -4.84 -20.12
C GLY A 12 -0.04 -4.92 -18.73
N PHE A 13 0.41 -5.81 -17.85
CA PHE A 13 -0.15 -6.00 -16.51
C PHE A 13 0.85 -5.71 -15.38
N CYS A 14 0.34 -5.39 -14.21
CA CYS A 14 1.06 -5.32 -12.95
C CYS A 14 0.20 -5.76 -11.77
N ASN A 15 0.83 -6.28 -10.72
CA ASN A 15 0.17 -6.47 -9.44
C ASN A 15 0.10 -5.13 -8.72
N MET A 16 -1.10 -4.65 -8.43
CA MET A 16 -1.35 -3.39 -7.76
C MET A 16 -2.17 -3.63 -6.50
N LYS A 17 -1.80 -2.96 -5.40
CA LYS A 17 -2.62 -2.91 -4.19
C LYS A 17 -3.83 -2.02 -4.45
N SER A 18 -5.00 -2.54 -4.14
CA SER A 18 -6.29 -1.86 -4.24
C SER A 18 -7.00 -1.94 -2.89
N TYR A 19 -7.39 -0.80 -2.36
CA TYR A 19 -8.16 -0.69 -1.13
C TYR A 19 -9.63 -0.44 -1.45
N ASN A 20 -10.53 -1.19 -0.80
CA ASN A 20 -11.97 -0.94 -0.87
C ASN A 20 -12.43 -0.27 0.44
N PRO A 21 -12.77 1.04 0.42
CA PRO A 21 -13.19 1.76 1.63
C PRO A 21 -14.49 1.25 2.25
N ARG A 22 -15.36 0.59 1.47
CA ARG A 22 -16.63 0.04 1.96
C ARG A 22 -16.42 -1.21 2.79
N THR A 23 -15.52 -2.09 2.36
CA THR A 23 -15.20 -3.34 3.06
C THR A 23 -14.03 -3.20 4.03
N GLY A 24 -13.25 -2.11 3.92
CA GLY A 24 -12.07 -1.88 4.74
C GLY A 24 -10.92 -2.84 4.46
N MET A 25 -10.85 -3.39 3.25
CA MET A 25 -9.89 -4.44 2.89
C MET A 25 -8.94 -4.01 1.77
N ASP A 26 -7.67 -4.33 1.94
CA ASP A 26 -6.65 -4.27 0.88
C ASP A 26 -6.61 -5.60 0.12
N ALA A 27 -6.54 -5.53 -1.21
CA ALA A 27 -6.35 -6.67 -2.09
C ALA A 27 -5.20 -6.41 -3.07
N LEU A 28 -4.43 -7.44 -3.37
CA LEU A 28 -3.46 -7.41 -4.47
C LEU A 28 -4.16 -7.92 -5.73
N GLN A 29 -4.37 -7.04 -6.70
CA GLN A 29 -5.08 -7.37 -7.93
C GLN A 29 -4.17 -7.20 -9.15
N VAL A 30 -4.31 -8.09 -10.11
CA VAL A 30 -3.68 -7.93 -11.43
C VAL A 30 -4.46 -6.86 -12.17
N THR A 31 -3.80 -5.77 -12.51
CA THR A 31 -4.39 -4.61 -13.18
C THR A 31 -3.57 -4.24 -14.43
N SER A 32 -4.21 -3.56 -15.38
CA SER A 32 -3.51 -3.00 -16.54
C SER A 32 -2.55 -1.89 -16.11
N ILE A 33 -1.47 -1.73 -16.86
CA ILE A 33 -0.48 -0.67 -16.61
C ILE A 33 -0.91 0.67 -17.21
N SER A 34 -0.33 1.76 -16.73
CA SER A 34 -0.44 3.06 -17.41
C SER A 34 0.48 3.16 -18.62
N ARG A 35 0.17 4.09 -19.54
CA ARG A 35 1.01 4.44 -20.69
C ARG A 35 2.40 4.91 -20.23
N ALA A 36 2.47 5.68 -19.14
CA ALA A 36 3.73 6.07 -18.51
C ALA A 36 4.57 4.85 -18.08
N SER A 37 3.94 3.84 -17.45
CA SER A 37 4.62 2.59 -17.06
C SER A 37 5.08 1.78 -18.27
N ALA A 38 4.25 1.67 -19.31
CA ALA A 38 4.62 1.02 -20.57
C ALA A 38 5.81 1.69 -21.26
N LYS A 39 5.88 3.03 -21.22
CA LYS A 39 7.02 3.82 -21.73
C LYS A 39 8.28 3.58 -20.91
N GLN A 40 8.16 3.55 -19.58
CA GLN A 40 9.25 3.21 -18.66
C GLN A 40 9.80 1.79 -18.92
N ARG A 41 8.92 0.80 -19.15
CA ARG A 41 9.29 -0.58 -19.51
C ARG A 41 10.05 -0.62 -20.83
N ALA A 42 9.53 0.03 -21.88
CA ALA A 42 10.20 0.11 -23.18
C ALA A 42 11.57 0.79 -23.10
N GLY A 43 11.71 1.85 -22.29
CA GLY A 43 12.96 2.55 -22.07
C GLY A 43 14.08 1.68 -21.48
N ARG A 44 13.75 0.57 -20.81
CA ARG A 44 14.76 -0.37 -20.30
C ARG A 44 15.57 -1.04 -21.40
N ALA A 45 14.99 -1.25 -22.58
CA ALA A 45 15.66 -1.86 -23.72
C ALA A 45 16.65 -0.90 -24.42
N GLY A 46 16.51 0.41 -24.22
CA GLY A 46 17.27 1.45 -24.93
C GLY A 46 18.47 2.00 -24.17
N ARG A 47 18.87 1.39 -23.04
CA ARG A 47 19.90 1.96 -22.14
C ARG A 47 21.33 1.81 -22.64
N THR A 48 21.66 0.67 -23.25
CA THR A 48 23.02 0.35 -23.72
C THR A 48 23.20 0.51 -25.23
N GLY A 49 22.12 0.80 -25.96
CA GLY A 49 22.09 0.90 -27.41
C GLY A 49 20.68 0.69 -27.97
N PRO A 50 20.50 0.58 -29.29
CA PRO A 50 19.22 0.31 -29.90
C PRO A 50 18.64 -1.03 -29.41
N GLY A 51 17.44 -0.98 -28.81
CA GLY A 51 16.71 -2.14 -28.33
C GLY A 51 15.30 -2.22 -28.89
N LYS A 52 14.61 -3.33 -28.62
CA LYS A 52 13.23 -3.57 -29.05
C LYS A 52 12.33 -3.90 -27.86
N CYS A 53 11.11 -3.40 -27.89
CA CYS A 53 10.06 -3.72 -26.92
C CYS A 53 8.90 -4.40 -27.64
N PHE A 54 8.56 -5.61 -27.20
CA PHE A 54 7.44 -6.40 -27.71
C PHE A 54 6.27 -6.27 -26.75
N ARG A 55 5.22 -5.56 -27.16
CA ARG A 55 3.98 -5.39 -26.39
C ARG A 55 3.00 -6.48 -26.78
N LEU A 56 2.45 -7.20 -25.80
CA LEU A 56 1.47 -8.27 -26.03
C LEU A 56 0.02 -7.74 -26.12
N TYR A 57 -0.13 -6.49 -26.54
CA TYR A 57 -1.41 -5.78 -26.66
C TYR A 57 -1.38 -4.87 -27.89
N SER A 58 -2.57 -4.53 -28.41
CA SER A 58 -2.70 -3.78 -29.66
C SER A 58 -2.27 -2.31 -29.50
N ALA A 59 -1.92 -1.66 -30.62
CA ALA A 59 -1.67 -0.22 -30.64
C ALA A 59 -2.92 0.59 -30.24
N TYR A 60 -4.11 0.08 -30.58
CA TYR A 60 -5.39 0.65 -30.17
C TYR A 60 -5.55 0.62 -28.65
N SER A 61 -5.33 -0.54 -28.01
CA SER A 61 -5.36 -0.70 -26.55
C SER A 61 -4.38 0.24 -25.85
N TYR A 62 -3.17 0.40 -26.39
CA TYR A 62 -2.19 1.34 -25.84
C TYR A 62 -2.67 2.80 -25.86
N GLN A 63 -3.42 3.21 -26.88
CA GLN A 63 -3.84 4.60 -27.06
C GLN A 63 -5.17 4.93 -26.36
N HIS A 64 -6.10 3.97 -26.33
CA HIS A 64 -7.48 4.20 -25.89
C HIS A 64 -7.88 3.47 -24.60
N GLU A 65 -7.24 2.34 -24.26
CA GLU A 65 -7.62 1.55 -23.07
C GLU A 65 -6.73 1.79 -21.86
N LEU A 66 -5.45 2.13 -22.07
CA LEU A 66 -4.52 2.37 -20.97
C LEU A 66 -4.60 3.82 -20.45
N PRO A 67 -4.69 4.03 -19.13
CA PRO A 67 -4.64 5.36 -18.56
C PRO A 67 -3.26 6.00 -18.80
N GLU A 68 -3.19 7.33 -18.88
CA GLU A 68 -1.93 8.04 -19.08
C GLU A 68 -0.93 7.77 -17.96
N ASP A 69 -1.39 8.03 -16.73
CA ASP A 69 -0.64 7.86 -15.50
C ASP A 69 -1.32 6.86 -14.57
N ALA A 70 -0.54 6.32 -13.63
CA ALA A 70 -1.09 5.42 -12.63
C ALA A 70 -1.73 6.24 -11.50
N ILE A 71 -2.86 5.78 -10.98
CA ILE A 71 -3.52 6.39 -9.81
C ILE A 71 -2.52 6.44 -8.65
N PRO A 72 -2.34 7.58 -7.96
CA PRO A 72 -1.41 7.71 -6.85
C PRO A 72 -1.62 6.68 -5.73
N GLU A 73 -0.56 6.28 -5.05
CA GLU A 73 -0.64 5.27 -3.98
C GLU A 73 -1.56 5.71 -2.84
N MET A 74 -1.51 6.98 -2.48
CA MET A 74 -2.32 7.57 -1.41
C MET A 74 -3.84 7.44 -1.63
N GLN A 75 -4.28 7.35 -2.89
CA GLN A 75 -5.70 7.23 -3.23
C GLN A 75 -6.18 5.77 -3.30
N ARG A 76 -5.27 4.79 -3.22
CA ARG A 76 -5.58 3.36 -3.47
C ARG A 76 -5.15 2.41 -2.35
N THR A 77 -4.67 2.92 -1.21
CA THR A 77 -4.23 2.12 -0.06
C THR A 77 -4.92 2.54 1.22
N ASN A 78 -4.98 1.64 2.20
CA ASN A 78 -5.40 1.98 3.56
C ASN A 78 -4.52 3.09 4.18
N LEU A 79 -5.17 4.17 4.63
CA LEU A 79 -4.51 5.35 5.19
C LEU A 79 -4.30 5.29 6.70
N ALA A 80 -4.73 4.24 7.41
CA ALA A 80 -4.66 4.18 8.87
C ALA A 80 -3.23 4.37 9.42
N ASN A 81 -2.22 3.76 8.79
CA ASN A 81 -0.81 3.98 9.15
C ASN A 81 -0.35 5.42 8.88
N VAL A 82 -0.76 6.00 7.75
CA VAL A 82 -0.41 7.37 7.36
C VAL A 82 -1.02 8.35 8.35
N VAL A 83 -2.32 8.20 8.66
CA VAL A 83 -3.06 9.01 9.63
C VAL A 83 -2.44 8.92 11.02
N LEU A 84 -2.08 7.72 11.48
CA LEU A 84 -1.40 7.53 12.77
C LEU A 84 -0.06 8.29 12.79
N THR A 85 0.71 8.18 11.71
CA THR A 85 2.00 8.87 11.56
C THR A 85 1.83 10.39 11.54
N LEU A 86 0.89 10.93 10.76
CA LEU A 86 0.59 12.36 10.71
C LEU A 86 0.17 12.91 12.08
N LYS A 87 -0.67 12.18 12.81
CA LYS A 87 -1.05 12.54 14.19
C LYS A 87 0.14 12.55 15.14
N THR A 88 1.09 11.64 14.98
CA THR A 88 2.32 11.63 15.81
C THR A 88 3.26 12.79 15.52
N LEU A 89 3.24 13.31 14.28
CA LEU A 89 3.95 14.52 13.88
C LEU A 89 3.27 15.82 14.37
N GLY A 90 2.08 15.73 14.98
CA GLY A 90 1.33 16.88 15.47
C GLY A 90 0.41 17.53 14.43
N ILE A 91 0.19 16.88 13.28
CA ILE A 91 -0.70 17.39 12.23
C ILE A 91 -2.14 17.01 12.61
N ASN A 92 -2.91 17.99 13.09
CA ASN A 92 -4.27 17.76 13.55
C ASN A 92 -5.33 17.87 12.44
N ASP A 93 -5.17 18.85 11.55
CA ASP A 93 -6.06 19.12 10.44
C ASP A 93 -5.52 18.47 9.15
N MET A 94 -5.95 17.23 8.92
CA MET A 94 -5.55 16.47 7.73
C MET A 94 -6.25 16.95 6.47
N MET A 95 -7.41 17.62 6.58
CA MET A 95 -8.13 18.12 5.40
C MET A 95 -7.44 19.34 4.78
N LYS A 96 -6.73 20.12 5.60
CA LYS A 96 -5.89 21.26 5.14
C LYS A 96 -4.43 20.91 4.94
N PHE A 97 -4.05 19.65 5.12
CA PHE A 97 -2.68 19.24 4.87
C PHE A 97 -2.40 19.26 3.37
N ASP A 98 -1.25 19.81 2.98
CA ASP A 98 -0.88 20.03 1.58
C ASP A 98 -0.37 18.72 0.95
N PHE A 99 -1.30 17.82 0.63
CA PHE A 99 -1.02 16.61 -0.13
C PHE A 99 -0.83 16.94 -1.61
N MET A 100 0.23 16.42 -2.23
CA MET A 100 0.44 16.53 -3.68
C MET A 100 -0.75 15.97 -4.47
N ASP A 101 -1.22 14.79 -4.06
CA ASP A 101 -2.45 14.17 -4.54
C ASP A 101 -3.31 13.81 -3.32
N PRO A 102 -4.35 14.59 -2.99
CA PRO A 102 -5.13 14.34 -1.78
C PRO A 102 -5.91 13.03 -1.89
N PRO A 103 -6.00 12.25 -0.79
CA PRO A 103 -6.89 11.09 -0.71
C PRO A 103 -8.36 11.53 -0.66
N SER A 104 -9.28 10.60 -0.91
CA SER A 104 -10.71 10.86 -0.73
C SER A 104 -11.03 11.11 0.75
N SER A 105 -11.95 12.05 1.00
CA SER A 105 -12.45 12.36 2.36
C SER A 105 -12.95 11.11 3.08
N ASP A 106 -13.65 10.23 2.35
CA ASP A 106 -14.22 9.00 2.89
C ASP A 106 -13.12 8.05 3.40
N SER A 107 -11.99 7.96 2.69
CA SER A 107 -10.86 7.12 3.11
C SER A 107 -10.19 7.66 4.38
N LEU A 108 -10.07 8.99 4.49
CA LEU A 108 -9.54 9.64 5.70
C LEU A 108 -10.47 9.43 6.91
N VAL A 109 -11.77 9.63 6.72
CA VAL A 109 -12.77 9.40 7.79
C VAL A 109 -12.74 7.94 8.24
N LYS A 110 -12.68 6.98 7.32
CA LYS A 110 -12.59 5.55 7.66
C LYS A 110 -11.31 5.21 8.43
N ALA A 111 -10.18 5.80 8.06
CA ALA A 111 -8.93 5.62 8.78
C ALA A 111 -8.99 6.19 10.20
N LEU A 112 -9.62 7.35 10.39
CA LEU A 112 -9.85 7.95 11.71
C LEU A 112 -10.80 7.11 12.58
N GLU A 113 -11.91 6.64 12.01
CA GLU A 113 -12.86 5.74 12.69
C GLU A 113 -12.17 4.45 13.14
N LEU A 114 -11.33 3.86 12.30
CA LEU A 114 -10.56 2.66 12.65
C LEU A 114 -9.60 2.93 13.81
N LEU A 115 -8.83 4.01 13.76
CA LEU A 115 -7.88 4.36 14.83
C LEU A 115 -8.59 4.71 16.14
N TYR A 116 -9.77 5.32 16.08
CA TYR A 116 -10.62 5.53 17.25
C TYR A 116 -11.11 4.20 17.83
N ALA A 117 -11.60 3.28 16.98
CA ALA A 117 -12.04 1.96 17.41
C ALA A 117 -10.91 1.11 18.03
N LEU A 118 -9.67 1.26 17.53
CA LEU A 118 -8.48 0.63 18.11
C LEU A 118 -8.02 1.30 19.42
N GLY A 119 -8.60 2.45 19.80
CA GLY A 119 -8.20 3.25 20.95
C GLY A 119 -6.85 3.97 20.77
N ALA A 120 -6.39 4.12 19.53
CA ALA A 120 -5.22 4.92 19.20
C ALA A 120 -5.53 6.43 19.29
N LEU A 121 -6.78 6.81 19.03
CA LEU A 121 -7.30 8.18 19.15
C LEU A 121 -8.39 8.28 20.23
N ASN A 122 -8.51 9.44 20.88
CA ASN A 122 -9.65 9.76 21.75
C ASN A 122 -10.83 10.36 20.95
N CYS A 123 -11.93 10.71 21.62
CA CYS A 123 -13.12 11.29 20.97
C CYS A 123 -12.88 12.70 20.41
N GLN A 124 -11.83 13.38 20.86
CA GLN A 124 -11.37 14.65 20.30
C GLN A 124 -10.42 14.46 19.09
N GLY A 125 -10.09 13.22 18.72
CA GLY A 125 -9.17 12.90 17.63
C GLY A 125 -7.70 13.12 17.96
N GLU A 126 -7.33 13.15 19.25
CA GLU A 126 -5.96 13.27 19.74
C GLU A 126 -5.35 11.90 20.02
N LEU A 127 -4.02 11.82 19.92
CA LEU A 127 -3.26 10.59 20.09
C LEU A 127 -3.19 10.15 21.56
N THR A 128 -3.69 8.94 21.85
CA THR A 128 -3.64 8.35 23.19
C THR A 128 -2.26 7.78 23.54
N LYS A 129 -2.05 7.39 24.81
CA LYS A 129 -0.83 6.66 25.22
C LYS A 129 -0.65 5.36 24.43
N VAL A 130 -1.77 4.69 24.10
CA VAL A 130 -1.77 3.47 23.28
C VAL A 130 -1.38 3.82 21.84
N GLY A 131 -1.97 4.87 21.27
CA GLY A 131 -1.62 5.34 19.92
C GLY A 131 -0.14 5.67 19.75
N ARG A 132 0.48 6.32 20.75
CA ARG A 132 1.94 6.59 20.77
C ARG A 132 2.79 5.32 20.81
N ARG A 133 2.35 4.30 21.53
CA ARG A 133 3.06 3.00 21.55
C ARG A 133 2.91 2.29 20.20
N MET A 134 1.71 2.35 19.60
CA MET A 134 1.45 1.76 18.29
C MET A 134 2.29 2.41 17.19
N SER A 135 2.45 3.75 17.20
CA SER A 135 3.27 4.45 16.20
C SER A 135 4.76 4.13 16.27
N GLY A 136 5.24 3.57 17.37
CA GLY A 136 6.63 3.11 17.49
C GLY A 136 6.90 1.77 16.79
N LEU A 137 5.87 1.06 16.34
CA LEU A 137 5.99 -0.23 15.68
C LEU A 137 5.81 -0.06 14.17
N PRO A 138 6.71 -0.63 13.33
CA PRO A 138 6.60 -0.57 11.87
C PRO A 138 5.60 -1.61 11.34
N LEU A 139 4.39 -1.65 11.92
CA LEU A 139 3.35 -2.63 11.64
C LEU A 139 2.01 -1.93 11.44
N ASP A 140 1.09 -2.61 10.73
CA ASP A 140 -0.28 -2.16 10.58
C ASP A 140 -0.95 -1.86 11.94
N PRO A 141 -1.84 -0.86 12.07
CA PRO A 141 -2.37 -0.45 13.37
C PRO A 141 -3.12 -1.57 14.07
N MET A 142 -3.73 -2.51 13.33
CA MET A 142 -4.38 -3.68 13.93
C MET A 142 -3.37 -4.61 14.62
N LEU A 143 -2.25 -4.92 13.94
CA LEU A 143 -1.18 -5.76 14.51
C LEU A 143 -0.45 -5.04 15.64
N SER A 144 -0.18 -3.75 15.48
CA SER A 144 0.41 -2.90 16.53
C SER A 144 -0.46 -2.89 17.78
N LYS A 145 -1.79 -2.78 17.62
CA LYS A 145 -2.73 -2.85 18.74
C LYS A 145 -2.72 -4.21 19.43
N MET A 146 -2.67 -5.30 18.65
CA MET A 146 -2.59 -6.67 19.20
C MET A 146 -1.35 -6.84 20.09
N ILE A 147 -0.18 -6.39 19.61
CA ILE A 147 1.06 -6.47 20.38
C ILE A 147 0.97 -5.62 21.65
N VAL A 148 0.49 -4.37 21.56
CA VAL A 148 0.36 -3.50 22.74
C VAL A 148 -0.63 -4.06 23.76
N ALA A 149 -1.71 -4.71 23.30
CA ALA A 149 -2.71 -5.33 24.19
C ALA A 149 -2.19 -6.62 24.85
N SER A 150 -1.30 -7.36 24.18
CA SER A 150 -0.78 -8.66 24.66
C SER A 150 -0.13 -8.59 26.05
N GLU A 151 0.44 -7.44 26.42
CA GLU A 151 1.05 -7.19 27.73
C GLU A 151 0.04 -7.40 28.87
N LYS A 152 -1.21 -6.96 28.67
CA LYS A 152 -2.29 -7.13 29.65
C LYS A 152 -2.73 -8.60 29.78
N TYR A 153 -2.67 -9.35 28.68
CA TYR A 153 -3.06 -10.75 28.62
C TYR A 153 -1.91 -11.72 28.93
N LYS A 154 -0.69 -11.20 29.15
CA LYS A 154 0.53 -11.98 29.40
C LYS A 154 0.87 -12.98 28.30
N CYS A 155 0.56 -12.65 27.04
CA CYS A 155 0.79 -13.48 25.86
C CYS A 155 1.61 -12.75 24.78
N SER A 156 2.59 -11.95 25.22
CA SER A 156 3.38 -11.10 24.31
C SER A 156 4.28 -11.90 23.38
N GLU A 157 4.85 -13.00 23.84
CA GLU A 157 5.71 -13.85 23.02
C GLU A 157 4.95 -14.48 21.85
N GLU A 158 3.76 -15.02 22.12
CA GLU A 158 2.88 -15.62 21.12
C GLU A 158 2.35 -14.56 20.15
N ALA A 159 1.92 -13.39 20.67
CA ALA A 159 1.42 -12.30 19.84
C ALA A 159 2.49 -11.75 18.88
N ILE A 160 3.73 -11.60 19.35
CA ILE A 160 4.86 -11.16 18.51
C ILE A 160 5.17 -12.22 17.45
N THR A 161 5.17 -13.50 17.82
CA THR A 161 5.39 -14.61 16.87
C THR A 161 4.33 -14.63 15.78
N ILE A 162 3.05 -14.47 16.13
CA ILE A 162 1.95 -14.38 15.17
C ILE A 162 2.10 -13.16 14.28
N ALA A 163 2.40 -11.99 14.84
CA ALA A 163 2.58 -10.76 14.08
C ALA A 163 3.76 -10.86 13.09
N ALA A 164 4.87 -11.46 13.51
CA ALA A 164 6.02 -11.72 12.64
C ALA A 164 5.64 -12.63 11.47
N MET A 165 4.93 -13.73 11.74
CA MET A 165 4.48 -14.67 10.71
C MET A 165 3.49 -14.04 9.72
N LEU A 166 2.59 -13.16 10.18
CA LEU A 166 1.65 -12.44 9.33
C LEU A 166 2.32 -11.35 8.48
N SER A 167 3.46 -10.81 8.94
CA SER A 167 4.19 -9.77 8.22
C SER A 167 5.00 -10.31 7.03
N VAL A 168 5.30 -11.62 7.02
CA VAL A 168 6.00 -12.27 5.91
C VAL A 168 5.00 -12.58 4.78
N GLY A 169 5.15 -11.87 3.67
CA GLY A 169 4.32 -12.04 2.48
C GLY A 169 4.44 -13.42 1.84
N SER A 170 3.39 -14.24 1.99
CA SER A 170 3.01 -15.35 1.11
C SER A 170 4.07 -16.41 0.81
N SER A 171 4.15 -17.44 1.69
CA SER A 171 4.38 -18.87 1.40
C SER A 171 5.14 -19.60 2.52
N ILE A 172 4.66 -19.51 3.77
CA ILE A 172 5.15 -20.43 4.83
C ILE A 172 4.90 -21.89 4.41
N PHE A 173 3.75 -22.13 3.78
CA PHE A 173 3.38 -23.44 3.24
C PHE A 173 3.51 -23.42 1.73
N TYR A 174 4.51 -24.12 1.21
CA TYR A 174 4.66 -24.36 -0.22
C TYR A 174 3.66 -25.43 -0.66
N ARG A 175 2.82 -25.11 -1.65
CA ARG A 175 1.99 -26.09 -2.36
C ARG A 175 2.51 -26.25 -3.79
N PRO A 176 3.10 -27.39 -4.15
CA PRO A 176 3.49 -27.64 -5.52
C PRO A 176 2.25 -27.62 -6.43
N LYS A 177 2.40 -27.07 -7.63
CA LYS A 177 1.36 -27.14 -8.67
C LYS A 177 1.37 -28.57 -9.20
N GLY A 178 0.34 -29.34 -8.85
CA GLY A 178 0.00 -30.59 -9.54
C GLY A 178 -0.65 -30.32 -10.88
#